data_AF-A0A1Q7SMW3-F1
#
_entry.id   AF-A0A1Q7SMW3-F1
#
_cell.length_a   1.000
_cell.length_b   1.000
_cell.length_c   1.000
_cell.angle_alpha   90.00
_cell.angle_beta   90.00
_cell.angle_gamma   90.00
#
_symmetry.space_group_name_H-M   'P 1'
#
loop_
_entity.id
_entity.type
_entity.pdbx_description
1 polymer ?
#
loop_
_entity_poly.entity_id
_entity_poly.type
_entity_poly.pdbx_seq_one_letter_code
_entity_poly.pdbx_strand_id
1 'polypeptide(L)'
;MADRVPPGTVVAGLPLLRRIVLAGARAGFVDIRVHKALAGAEDLIAGTRAATLTADEPDTPRASRRIVIVPANIVPQPRWLRSLLEAELDREAIYVDPSLTAVIETADAAGILAAASRCRGAGELLAELRGARTQLAGTFELTGRFTLTARGDVRRAEAWLLRGLIKQREGFMSRHFERRISLALTRRLVTTRITPDAMTLVSVAVGLVGGAFFLSALPAYQLAGALLFLAHSILDGCDGELARLKLVESRRGAILDFWGDNLVHAAVFGCIAVGWTLATGAVWPLALGSVTIASGLGSAACVFRRTMLDVVPGAGASMTDRLTEAFTHRDFIYLVVVLSAVGRADVFLVLASIGTPIFLLLLLWAGAARRQA
;
A
#
# COMPACT_ATOMS: atom_id res chain seq x y z
N MET A 1 -31.29 -18.82 13.36
CA MET A 1 -31.01 -17.46 12.86
C MET A 1 -29.50 -17.32 12.74
N ALA A 2 -28.97 -17.36 11.52
CA ALA A 2 -27.53 -17.38 11.27
C ALA A 2 -26.84 -16.17 11.94
N ASP A 3 -25.74 -16.43 12.61
CA ASP A 3 -24.88 -15.49 13.34
C ASP A 3 -24.44 -14.36 12.38
N ARG A 4 -25.26 -13.30 12.25
CA ARG A 4 -24.92 -12.13 11.44
C ARG A 4 -23.67 -11.52 12.05
N VAL A 5 -22.58 -11.50 11.28
CA VAL A 5 -21.32 -10.86 11.69
C VAL A 5 -21.60 -9.41 12.04
N PRO A 6 -21.41 -8.99 13.31
CA PRO A 6 -21.71 -7.62 13.72
C PRO A 6 -20.87 -6.60 12.93
N PRO A 7 -21.41 -5.41 12.60
CA PRO A 7 -20.67 -4.36 11.90
C PRO A 7 -19.42 -3.88 12.66
N GLY A 8 -19.43 -4.03 14.00
CA GLY A 8 -18.28 -3.73 14.86
C GLY A 8 -17.19 -4.81 14.88
N THR A 9 -17.34 -5.93 14.17
CA THR A 9 -16.34 -7.00 14.13
C THR A 9 -15.02 -6.46 13.60
N VAL A 10 -13.94 -6.58 14.38
CA VAL A 10 -12.62 -6.06 13.99
C VAL A 10 -11.96 -7.01 12.99
N VAL A 11 -11.54 -6.48 11.84
CA VAL A 11 -10.80 -7.19 10.79
C VAL A 11 -9.55 -6.39 10.45
N ALA A 12 -8.38 -6.96 10.78
CA ALA A 12 -7.08 -6.32 10.62
C ALA A 12 -7.04 -4.91 11.23
N GLY A 13 -7.38 -4.82 12.53
CA GLY A 13 -7.27 -3.60 13.33
C GLY A 13 -8.35 -2.54 13.14
N LEU A 14 -9.33 -2.76 12.26
CA LEU A 14 -10.46 -1.83 12.06
C LEU A 14 -11.80 -2.56 12.19
N PRO A 15 -12.84 -1.93 12.79
CA PRO A 15 -14.20 -2.42 12.67
C PRO A 15 -14.62 -2.57 11.21
N LEU A 16 -15.33 -3.64 10.89
CA LEU A 16 -15.71 -4.01 9.53
C LEU A 16 -16.45 -2.88 8.81
N LEU A 17 -17.44 -2.28 9.45
CA LEU A 17 -18.21 -1.18 8.87
C LEU A 17 -17.30 0.03 8.56
N ARG A 18 -16.42 0.41 9.50
CA ARG A 18 -15.47 1.50 9.31
C ARG A 18 -14.53 1.21 8.15
N ARG A 19 -14.06 -0.03 8.01
CA ARG A 19 -13.21 -0.47 6.90
C ARG A 19 -13.93 -0.35 5.55
N ILE A 20 -15.20 -0.76 5.45
CA ILE A 20 -16.00 -0.62 4.22
C ILE A 20 -16.11 0.85 3.83
N VAL A 21 -16.45 1.73 4.78
CA VAL A 21 -16.57 3.18 4.55
C VAL A 21 -15.26 3.80 4.09
N LEU A 22 -14.16 3.52 4.79
CA LEU A 22 -12.84 4.05 4.42
C LEU A 22 -12.40 3.53 3.04
N ALA A 23 -12.68 2.27 2.73
CA ALA A 23 -12.37 1.69 1.43
C ALA A 23 -13.18 2.34 0.31
N GLY A 24 -14.47 2.65 0.54
CA GLY A 24 -15.31 3.41 -0.39
C GLY A 24 -14.78 4.83 -0.61
N ALA A 25 -14.46 5.56 0.46
CA ALA A 25 -13.89 6.90 0.34
C ALA A 25 -12.56 6.90 -0.45
N ARG A 26 -11.72 5.87 -0.25
CA ARG A 26 -10.46 5.67 -0.99
C ARG A 26 -10.68 5.30 -2.46
N ALA A 27 -11.73 4.52 -2.74
CA ALA A 27 -12.07 4.11 -4.10
C ALA A 27 -12.54 5.30 -4.96
N GLY A 28 -13.14 6.32 -4.36
CA GLY A 28 -13.59 7.55 -5.02
C GLY A 28 -15.05 7.92 -4.75
N PHE A 29 -15.75 7.19 -3.88
CA PHE A 29 -17.15 7.48 -3.55
C PHE A 29 -17.24 8.78 -2.74
N VAL A 30 -17.97 9.74 -3.29
CA VAL A 30 -18.17 11.08 -2.69
C VAL A 30 -19.28 11.06 -1.64
N ASP A 31 -20.32 10.27 -1.88
CA ASP A 31 -21.53 10.17 -1.06
C ASP A 31 -21.65 8.74 -0.54
N ILE A 32 -21.39 8.53 0.76
CA ILE A 32 -21.40 7.21 1.40
C ILE A 32 -22.47 7.19 2.46
N ARG A 33 -23.48 6.33 2.26
CA ARG A 33 -24.62 6.20 3.18
C ARG A 33 -24.59 4.87 3.90
N VAL A 34 -24.80 4.92 5.21
CA VAL A 34 -24.81 3.74 6.08
C VAL A 34 -26.21 3.52 6.61
N HIS A 35 -26.72 2.31 6.42
CA HIS A 35 -28.08 1.96 6.77
C HIS A 35 -28.32 2.05 8.29
N LYS A 36 -29.39 2.74 8.72
CA LYS A 36 -29.74 2.99 10.14
C LYS A 36 -29.87 1.72 11.00
N ALA A 37 -30.23 0.58 10.40
CA ALA A 37 -30.40 -0.68 11.12
C ALA A 37 -29.07 -1.33 11.57
N LEU A 38 -27.92 -0.77 11.18
CA LEU A 38 -26.61 -1.23 11.65
C LEU A 38 -26.36 -0.66 13.04
N ALA A 39 -26.62 -1.46 14.08
CA ALA A 39 -26.45 -1.07 15.48
C ALA A 39 -25.02 -0.54 15.77
N GLY A 40 -24.92 0.61 16.45
CA GLY A 40 -23.66 1.27 16.78
C GLY A 40 -22.94 1.89 15.58
N ALA A 41 -23.61 2.05 14.43
CA ALA A 41 -22.98 2.59 13.23
C ALA A 41 -22.42 4.00 13.42
N GLU A 42 -23.09 4.88 14.18
CA GLU A 42 -22.68 6.27 14.39
C GLU A 42 -21.27 6.38 15.00
N ASP A 43 -20.99 5.63 16.07
CA ASP A 43 -19.66 5.58 16.69
C ASP A 43 -18.61 4.97 15.75
N LEU A 44 -19.00 3.95 14.96
CA LEU A 44 -18.09 3.26 14.06
C LEU A 44 -17.67 4.13 12.87
N ILE A 45 -18.56 4.99 12.39
CA ILE A 45 -18.34 5.89 11.25
C ILE A 45 -17.93 7.31 11.68
N ALA A 46 -17.85 7.58 12.98
CA ALA A 46 -17.41 8.87 13.51
C ALA A 46 -16.03 9.28 12.95
N GLY A 47 -15.95 10.52 12.46
CA GLY A 47 -14.77 11.09 11.82
C GLY A 47 -14.51 10.60 10.39
N THR A 48 -15.46 9.89 9.77
CA THR A 48 -15.43 9.53 8.34
C THR A 48 -16.34 10.45 7.53
N ARG A 49 -16.33 10.31 6.20
CA ARG A 49 -17.25 11.03 5.28
C ARG A 49 -18.63 10.39 5.15
N ALA A 50 -18.88 9.27 5.85
CA ALA A 50 -20.16 8.60 5.75
C ALA A 50 -21.24 9.28 6.60
N ALA A 51 -22.47 9.28 6.09
CA ALA A 51 -23.65 9.73 6.80
C ALA A 51 -24.64 8.57 6.98
N THR A 52 -25.50 8.67 7.99
CA THR A 52 -26.60 7.71 8.16
C THR A 52 -27.64 7.91 7.05
N LEU A 53 -28.14 6.82 6.49
CA LEU A 53 -29.21 6.86 5.50
C LEU A 53 -30.54 7.21 6.19
N THR A 54 -31.11 8.36 5.82
CA THR A 54 -32.41 8.85 6.27
C THR A 54 -33.43 8.77 5.12
N ALA A 55 -34.72 8.70 5.46
CA ALA A 55 -35.80 8.61 4.46
C ALA A 55 -36.03 9.91 3.69
N ASP A 56 -35.63 11.05 4.27
CA ASP A 56 -35.75 12.37 3.66
C ASP A 56 -34.47 12.75 2.93
N GLU A 57 -34.46 12.57 1.61
CA GLU A 57 -33.58 13.31 0.72
C GLU A 57 -34.42 14.02 -0.34
N PRO A 58 -34.20 15.32 -0.59
CA PRO A 58 -34.99 16.06 -1.57
C PRO A 58 -34.74 15.52 -2.97
N ASP A 59 -35.83 15.29 -3.68
CA ASP A 59 -35.89 14.89 -5.08
C ASP A 59 -35.35 16.03 -5.95
N THR A 60 -34.02 16.11 -6.06
CA THR A 60 -33.37 17.08 -6.94
C THR A 60 -33.00 16.34 -8.22
N PRO A 61 -33.59 16.68 -9.38
CA PRO A 61 -33.26 16.02 -10.64
C PRO A 61 -31.77 16.29 -10.95
N ARG A 62 -30.96 15.25 -10.78
CA ARG A 62 -29.55 15.23 -11.17
C ARG A 62 -29.40 14.32 -12.37
N ALA A 63 -28.32 14.53 -13.12
CA ALA A 63 -27.84 13.55 -14.10
C ALA A 63 -27.77 12.14 -13.48
N SER A 64 -27.85 11.09 -14.30
CA SER A 64 -27.79 9.70 -13.85
C SER A 64 -26.66 9.49 -12.84
N ARG A 65 -26.99 8.91 -11.69
CA ARG A 65 -26.03 8.64 -10.61
C ARG A 65 -25.74 7.14 -10.56
N ARG A 66 -24.47 6.83 -10.31
CA ARG A 66 -24.03 5.47 -10.00
C ARG A 66 -24.18 5.19 -8.51
N ILE A 67 -24.93 4.14 -8.19
CA ILE A 67 -25.16 3.67 -6.82
C ILE A 67 -24.56 2.28 -6.68
N VAL A 68 -23.74 2.09 -5.65
CA VAL A 68 -23.15 0.80 -5.28
C VAL A 68 -23.67 0.40 -3.91
N ILE A 69 -24.35 -0.73 -3.84
CA ILE A 69 -24.90 -1.31 -2.62
C ILE A 69 -23.94 -2.39 -2.14
N VAL A 70 -23.37 -2.21 -0.95
CA VAL A 70 -22.41 -3.17 -0.37
C VAL A 70 -22.98 -3.74 0.95
N PRO A 71 -23.20 -5.06 1.03
CA PRO A 71 -23.54 -5.73 2.27
C PRO A 71 -22.50 -5.52 3.38
N ALA A 72 -22.96 -5.28 4.61
CA ALA A 72 -22.11 -4.99 5.77
C ALA A 72 -21.26 -6.17 6.27
N ASN A 73 -21.34 -7.34 5.63
CA ASN A 73 -20.53 -8.52 5.92
C ASN A 73 -19.39 -8.73 4.91
N ILE A 74 -19.15 -7.78 4.00
CA ILE A 74 -18.08 -7.87 3.00
C ILE A 74 -16.86 -7.09 3.48
N VAL A 75 -15.68 -7.69 3.31
CA VAL A 75 -14.38 -7.03 3.44
C VAL A 75 -13.90 -6.64 2.03
N PRO A 76 -14.07 -5.38 1.61
CA PRO A 76 -13.67 -4.94 0.27
C PRO A 76 -12.21 -4.50 0.22
N GLN A 77 -11.57 -4.66 -0.94
CA GLN A 77 -10.39 -3.90 -1.30
C GLN A 77 -10.79 -2.61 -2.05
N PRO A 78 -10.11 -1.47 -1.82
CA PRO A 78 -10.44 -0.21 -2.51
C PRO A 78 -10.41 -0.32 -4.05
N ARG A 79 -9.50 -1.12 -4.61
CA ARG A 79 -9.41 -1.36 -6.06
C ARG A 79 -10.67 -2.00 -6.64
N TRP A 80 -11.32 -2.88 -5.88
CA TRP A 80 -12.53 -3.56 -6.31
C TRP A 80 -13.72 -2.61 -6.27
N LEU A 81 -13.86 -1.82 -5.20
CA LEU A 81 -14.88 -0.77 -5.16
C LEU A 81 -14.69 0.26 -6.29
N ARG A 82 -13.45 0.57 -6.65
CA ARG A 82 -13.15 1.46 -7.78
C ARG A 82 -13.52 0.83 -9.12
N SER A 83 -13.26 -0.46 -9.34
CA SER A 83 -13.69 -1.12 -10.59
C SER A 83 -15.22 -1.15 -10.73
N LEU A 84 -15.97 -1.26 -9.62
CA LEU A 84 -17.43 -1.08 -9.64
C LEU A 84 -17.84 0.36 -10.02
N LEU A 85 -17.07 1.36 -9.57
CA LEU A 85 -17.30 2.77 -9.90
C LEU A 85 -16.94 3.12 -11.35
N GLU A 86 -15.98 2.42 -11.96
CA GLU A 86 -15.45 2.68 -13.31
C GLU A 86 -16.04 1.77 -14.40
N ALA A 87 -16.78 0.71 -14.02
CA ALA A 87 -17.35 -0.25 -14.97
C ALA A 87 -18.28 0.40 -16.01
N GLU A 88 -18.31 -0.14 -17.23
CA GLU A 88 -19.33 0.25 -18.21
C GLU A 88 -20.63 -0.50 -17.88
N LEU A 89 -21.73 0.25 -17.69
CA LEU A 89 -23.02 -0.29 -17.26
C LEU A 89 -24.13 0.22 -18.17
N ASP A 90 -25.11 -0.62 -18.44
CA ASP A 90 -26.35 -0.21 -19.09
C ASP A 90 -27.20 0.63 -18.13
N ARG A 91 -27.79 1.72 -18.64
CA ARG A 91 -28.65 2.58 -17.84
C ARG A 91 -29.89 1.81 -17.37
N GLU A 92 -30.28 2.05 -16.12
CA GLU A 92 -31.40 1.41 -15.41
C GLU A 92 -31.26 -0.12 -15.26
N ALA A 93 -30.12 -0.71 -15.64
CA ALA A 93 -29.83 -2.11 -15.37
C ALA A 93 -29.22 -2.29 -13.97
N ILE A 94 -29.66 -3.34 -13.27
CA ILE A 94 -29.15 -3.69 -11.95
C ILE A 94 -28.23 -4.90 -12.09
N TYR A 95 -26.97 -4.70 -11.77
CA TYR A 95 -25.96 -5.75 -11.76
C TYR A 95 -25.74 -6.23 -10.33
N VAL A 96 -25.91 -7.54 -10.10
CA VAL A 96 -25.80 -8.14 -8.76
C VAL A 96 -24.74 -9.25 -8.78
N ASP A 97 -23.79 -9.14 -7.86
CA ASP A 97 -22.77 -10.15 -7.60
C ASP A 97 -23.28 -11.21 -6.57
N PRO A 98 -22.75 -12.45 -6.55
CA PRO A 98 -23.20 -13.50 -5.63
C PRO A 98 -23.17 -13.16 -4.13
N SER A 99 -22.44 -12.12 -3.71
CA SER A 99 -22.49 -11.63 -2.33
C SER A 99 -23.65 -10.70 -2.00
N LEU A 100 -24.56 -10.44 -2.95
CA LEU A 100 -25.60 -9.41 -2.86
C LEU A 100 -25.04 -7.98 -2.91
N THR A 101 -23.81 -7.81 -3.41
CA THR A 101 -23.33 -6.48 -3.83
C THR A 101 -24.02 -6.13 -5.13
N ALA A 102 -24.48 -4.89 -5.26
CA ALA A 102 -25.15 -4.43 -6.47
C ALA A 102 -24.60 -3.10 -6.98
N VAL A 103 -24.64 -2.92 -8.30
CA VAL A 103 -24.29 -1.67 -8.97
C VAL A 103 -25.41 -1.29 -9.93
N ILE A 104 -25.80 -0.02 -9.88
CA ILE A 104 -26.90 0.53 -10.66
C ILE A 104 -26.50 1.91 -11.15
N GLU A 105 -26.77 2.21 -12.41
CA GLU A 105 -26.71 3.56 -12.95
C GLU A 105 -28.12 4.02 -13.30
N THR A 106 -28.67 4.96 -12.53
CA THR A 106 -30.09 5.35 -12.62
C THR A 106 -30.26 6.86 -12.59
N ALA A 107 -31.31 7.36 -13.25
CA ALA A 107 -31.82 8.71 -13.05
C ALA A 107 -32.61 8.86 -11.75
N ASP A 108 -33.24 7.79 -11.25
CA ASP A 108 -34.04 7.77 -10.02
C ASP A 108 -33.22 7.33 -8.80
N ALA A 109 -32.20 8.11 -8.47
CA ALA A 109 -31.38 7.85 -7.29
C ALA A 109 -32.19 7.99 -5.98
N ALA A 110 -33.15 8.91 -5.93
CA ALA A 110 -33.97 9.19 -4.76
C ALA A 110 -34.88 8.00 -4.43
N GLY A 111 -35.53 7.40 -5.44
CA GLY A 111 -36.37 6.21 -5.27
C GLY A 111 -35.59 5.02 -4.71
N ILE A 112 -34.37 4.78 -5.20
CA ILE A 112 -33.49 3.72 -4.67
C ILE A 112 -33.11 3.97 -3.21
N LEU A 113 -32.73 5.19 -2.86
CA LEU A 113 -32.35 5.55 -1.49
C LEU A 113 -33.54 5.47 -0.52
N ALA A 114 -34.72 5.90 -0.97
CA ALA A 114 -35.96 5.76 -0.22
C ALA A 114 -36.32 4.29 0.04
N ALA A 115 -36.24 3.43 -0.99
CA ALA A 115 -36.42 1.98 -0.83
C ALA A 115 -35.38 1.38 0.13
N ALA A 116 -34.11 1.76 -0.02
CA ALA A 116 -33.04 1.33 0.85
C ALA A 116 -33.28 1.72 2.32
N SER A 117 -33.90 2.87 2.59
CA SER A 117 -34.20 3.33 3.96
C SER A 117 -35.32 2.55 4.68
N ARG A 118 -36.18 1.86 3.91
CA ARG A 118 -37.30 1.04 4.40
C ARG A 118 -36.90 -0.42 4.62
N CYS A 119 -36.04 -0.94 3.75
CA CYS A 119 -35.56 -2.32 3.80
C CYS A 119 -34.69 -2.61 5.04
N ARG A 120 -34.64 -3.87 5.51
CA ARG A 120 -33.79 -4.27 6.65
C ARG A 120 -32.41 -4.73 6.23
N GLY A 121 -32.13 -4.83 4.94
CA GLY A 121 -30.82 -5.19 4.40
C GLY A 121 -30.79 -5.33 2.88
N ALA A 122 -29.59 -5.55 2.34
CA ALA A 122 -29.35 -5.59 0.89
C ALA A 122 -30.20 -6.64 0.15
N GLY A 123 -30.43 -7.82 0.73
CA GLY A 123 -31.25 -8.86 0.10
C GLY A 123 -32.72 -8.48 -0.07
N GLU A 124 -33.31 -7.76 0.89
CA GLU A 124 -34.69 -7.27 0.83
C GLU A 124 -34.80 -6.12 -0.17
N LEU A 125 -33.84 -5.19 -0.14
CA LEU A 125 -33.75 -4.11 -1.11
C LEU A 125 -33.64 -4.65 -2.55
N LEU A 126 -32.78 -5.63 -2.77
CA LEU A 126 -32.65 -6.26 -4.08
C LEU A 126 -33.90 -7.03 -4.51
N ALA A 127 -34.69 -7.55 -3.57
CA ALA A 127 -35.98 -8.16 -3.88
C ALA A 127 -37.05 -7.12 -4.21
N GLU A 128 -37.07 -5.96 -3.54
CA GLU A 128 -37.97 -4.83 -3.85
C GLU A 128 -37.63 -4.20 -5.21
N LEU A 129 -36.34 -4.07 -5.53
CA LEU A 129 -35.87 -3.52 -6.80
C LEU A 129 -36.03 -4.48 -8.00
N ARG A 130 -36.45 -5.75 -7.79
CA ARG A 130 -36.54 -6.78 -8.84
C ARG A 130 -37.71 -6.63 -9.83
N GLY A 131 -38.12 -5.39 -10.12
CA GLY A 131 -39.16 -5.05 -11.10
C GLY A 131 -38.68 -4.69 -12.51
N ALA A 132 -37.37 -4.48 -12.73
CA ALA A 132 -36.82 -4.13 -14.04
C ALA A 132 -35.45 -4.80 -14.28
N ARG A 133 -35.37 -5.60 -15.36
CA ARG A 133 -34.15 -6.19 -15.98
C ARG A 133 -32.95 -6.44 -15.05
N THR A 134 -32.97 -7.56 -14.32
CA THR A 134 -31.76 -8.12 -13.69
C THR A 134 -30.95 -8.85 -14.77
N GLN A 135 -29.85 -8.28 -15.23
CA GLN A 135 -28.95 -8.94 -16.17
C GLN A 135 -27.65 -9.29 -15.48
N LEU A 136 -27.35 -10.59 -15.38
CA LEU A 136 -26.02 -11.10 -15.07
C LEU A 136 -25.18 -10.94 -16.34
N ALA A 137 -24.65 -9.75 -16.57
CA ALA A 137 -23.81 -9.47 -17.74
C ALA A 137 -22.53 -8.78 -17.28
N GLY A 138 -21.47 -9.57 -17.11
CA GLY A 138 -20.11 -9.07 -16.91
C GLY A 138 -19.42 -9.68 -15.70
N THR A 139 -18.28 -10.32 -15.97
CA THR A 139 -17.25 -10.63 -14.98
C THR A 139 -16.70 -9.32 -14.43
N PHE A 140 -17.36 -8.72 -13.44
CA PHE A 140 -16.63 -7.86 -12.51
C PHE A 140 -15.44 -8.67 -11.98
N GLU A 141 -14.31 -8.03 -11.69
CA GLU A 141 -13.22 -8.71 -10.98
C GLU A 141 -13.78 -9.26 -9.66
N LEU A 142 -14.16 -10.54 -9.66
CA LEU A 142 -14.62 -11.27 -8.47
C LEU A 142 -13.49 -11.33 -7.42
N THR A 143 -12.26 -11.09 -7.88
CA THR A 143 -11.01 -11.05 -7.12
C THR A 143 -10.79 -9.69 -6.47
N GLY A 144 -11.48 -9.41 -5.38
CA GLY A 144 -11.23 -8.16 -4.62
C GLY A 144 -12.10 -7.93 -3.39
N ARG A 145 -12.87 -8.94 -3.00
CA ARG A 145 -13.75 -8.93 -1.83
C ARG A 145 -13.62 -10.26 -1.08
N PHE A 146 -13.88 -10.22 0.22
CA PHE A 146 -14.02 -11.42 1.04
C PHE A 146 -15.34 -11.35 1.81
N THR A 147 -16.20 -12.36 1.68
CA THR A 147 -17.50 -12.38 2.37
C THR A 147 -17.36 -13.09 3.71
N LEU A 148 -17.77 -12.43 4.80
CA LEU A 148 -17.81 -13.03 6.13
C LEU A 148 -19.18 -13.67 6.33
N THR A 149 -19.18 -14.99 6.55
CA THR A 149 -20.40 -15.76 6.84
C THR A 149 -20.56 -16.02 8.33
N ALA A 150 -19.43 -16.13 9.05
CA ALA A 150 -19.38 -16.29 10.50
C ALA A 150 -18.19 -15.53 11.11
N ARG A 151 -18.20 -15.32 12.43
CA ARG A 151 -17.05 -14.72 13.15
C ARG A 151 -15.75 -15.51 12.98
N GLY A 152 -15.84 -16.83 12.75
CA GLY A 152 -14.68 -17.69 12.46
C GLY A 152 -13.95 -17.34 11.16
N ASP A 153 -14.60 -16.64 10.23
CA ASP A 153 -13.99 -16.24 8.95
C ASP A 153 -13.01 -15.06 9.08
N VAL A 154 -13.00 -14.35 10.22
CA VAL A 154 -12.17 -13.15 10.42
C VAL A 154 -10.69 -13.45 10.16
N ARG A 155 -10.14 -14.54 10.70
CA ARG A 155 -8.74 -14.93 10.47
C ARG A 155 -8.43 -15.19 8.99
N ARG A 156 -9.39 -15.76 8.25
CA ARG A 156 -9.25 -16.03 6.81
C ARG A 156 -9.30 -14.73 6.02
N ALA A 157 -10.18 -13.81 6.39
CA ALA A 157 -10.27 -12.48 5.79
C ALA A 157 -8.99 -11.66 6.05
N GLU A 158 -8.43 -11.70 7.26
CA GLU A 158 -7.16 -11.04 7.59
C GLU A 158 -5.99 -11.63 6.80
N ALA A 159 -5.89 -12.96 6.72
CA ALA A 159 -4.88 -13.61 5.90
C ALA A 159 -5.03 -13.28 4.41
N TRP A 160 -6.28 -13.16 3.92
CA TRP A 160 -6.57 -12.72 2.56
C TRP A 160 -6.17 -11.26 2.32
N LEU A 161 -6.46 -10.35 3.25
CA LEU A 161 -6.03 -8.94 3.19
C LEU A 161 -4.50 -8.84 3.15
N LEU A 162 -3.81 -9.53 4.06
CA LEU A 162 -2.35 -9.54 4.16
C LEU A 162 -1.68 -10.06 2.87
N ARG A 163 -2.20 -11.16 2.30
CA ARG A 163 -1.70 -11.66 1.00
C ARG A 163 -1.92 -10.67 -0.14
N GLY A 164 -3.00 -9.89 -0.09
CA GLY A 164 -3.28 -8.83 -1.05
C GLY A 164 -2.30 -7.65 -1.00
N LEU A 165 -1.47 -7.55 0.04
CA LEU A 165 -0.44 -6.50 0.15
C LEU A 165 0.86 -6.84 -0.60
N ILE A 166 1.08 -8.11 -0.92
CA ILE A 166 2.31 -8.56 -1.60
C ILE A 166 2.28 -8.05 -3.04
N LYS A 167 3.20 -7.15 -3.39
CA LYS A 167 3.28 -6.60 -4.76
C LYS A 167 3.86 -7.64 -5.71
N GLN A 168 3.26 -7.75 -6.90
CA GLN A 168 3.69 -8.73 -7.90
C GLN A 168 5.07 -8.41 -8.55
N ARG A 169 5.64 -7.22 -8.29
CA ARG A 169 6.88 -6.71 -8.88
C ARG A 169 8.05 -6.58 -7.88
N GLU A 170 7.94 -7.17 -6.68
CA GLU A 170 9.03 -7.17 -5.70
C GLU A 170 10.13 -8.19 -6.04
N GLY A 171 11.37 -7.90 -5.61
CA GLY A 171 12.53 -8.77 -5.79
C GLY A 171 12.33 -10.15 -5.18
N PHE A 172 13.07 -11.15 -5.65
CA PHE A 172 12.81 -12.55 -5.30
C PHE A 172 12.95 -12.77 -3.79
N MET A 173 14.00 -12.24 -3.17
CA MET A 173 14.26 -12.43 -1.75
C MET A 173 13.30 -11.61 -0.90
N SER A 174 13.00 -10.38 -1.31
CA SER A 174 12.01 -9.55 -0.62
C SER A 174 10.63 -10.22 -0.60
N ARG A 175 10.18 -10.81 -1.71
CA ARG A 175 8.91 -11.55 -1.78
C ARG A 175 8.89 -12.79 -0.89
N HIS A 176 9.94 -13.61 -0.90
CA HIS A 176 9.90 -14.93 -0.27
C HIS A 176 10.35 -14.94 1.19
N PHE A 177 11.19 -13.99 1.59
CA PHE A 177 11.78 -13.93 2.93
C PHE A 177 11.29 -12.71 3.72
N GLU A 178 11.60 -11.49 3.26
CA GLU A 178 11.25 -10.25 3.98
C GLU A 178 9.74 -10.15 4.19
N ARG A 179 8.94 -10.41 3.14
CA ARG A 179 7.47 -10.31 3.22
C ARG A 179 6.84 -11.31 4.17
N ARG A 180 7.45 -12.47 4.39
CA ARG A 180 6.93 -13.42 5.39
C ARG A 180 7.11 -12.86 6.80
N ILE A 181 8.24 -12.21 7.05
CA ILE A 181 8.56 -11.62 8.35
C ILE A 181 7.76 -10.33 8.55
N SER A 182 7.74 -9.42 7.56
CA SER A 182 7.01 -8.15 7.64
C SER A 182 5.51 -8.40 7.84
N LEU A 183 4.88 -9.30 7.09
CA LEU A 183 3.45 -9.59 7.25
C LEU A 183 3.13 -10.23 8.61
N ALA A 184 4.06 -11.01 9.18
CA ALA A 184 3.90 -11.56 10.52
C ALA A 184 3.98 -10.47 11.60
N LEU A 185 4.91 -9.52 11.45
CA LEU A 185 5.02 -8.35 12.32
C LEU A 185 3.81 -7.43 12.16
N THR A 186 3.45 -7.05 10.94
CA THR A 186 2.27 -6.25 10.61
C THR A 186 1.00 -6.86 11.20
N ARG A 187 0.80 -8.18 11.12
CA ARG A 187 -0.37 -8.84 11.74
C ARG A 187 -0.46 -8.57 13.24
N ARG A 188 0.67 -8.51 13.96
CA ARG A 188 0.71 -8.20 15.39
C ARG A 188 0.56 -6.70 15.65
N LEU A 189 1.15 -5.87 14.80
CA LEU A 189 1.14 -4.41 14.94
C LEU A 189 -0.20 -3.79 14.54
N VAL A 190 -0.98 -4.40 13.65
CA VAL A 190 -2.22 -3.81 13.14
C VAL A 190 -3.28 -3.60 14.22
N THR A 191 -3.27 -4.44 15.26
CA THR A 191 -4.15 -4.31 16.44
C THR A 191 -3.66 -3.29 17.47
N THR A 192 -2.45 -2.74 17.29
CA THR A 192 -1.87 -1.71 18.17
C THR A 192 -2.15 -0.30 17.66
N ARG A 193 -1.91 0.70 18.52
CA ARG A 193 -2.04 2.13 18.18
C ARG A 193 -0.84 2.69 17.39
N ILE A 194 0.14 1.86 17.04
CA ILE A 194 1.32 2.30 16.28
C ILE A 194 0.87 2.82 14.91
N THR A 195 1.35 4.02 14.56
CA THR A 195 1.11 4.68 13.28
C THR A 195 2.16 4.25 12.25
N PRO A 196 1.83 4.29 10.94
CA PRO A 196 2.82 4.04 9.89
C PRO A 196 4.05 4.94 10.01
N ASP A 197 3.85 6.25 10.20
CA ASP A 197 4.96 7.21 10.32
C ASP A 197 5.90 6.89 11.50
N ALA A 198 5.35 6.42 12.64
CA ALA A 198 6.19 5.99 13.77
C ALA A 198 6.99 4.72 13.43
N MET A 199 6.41 3.81 12.64
CA MET A 199 7.10 2.62 12.16
C MET A 199 8.25 2.98 11.20
N THR A 200 8.03 3.94 10.31
CA THR A 200 9.09 4.51 9.45
C THR A 200 10.23 5.11 10.27
N LEU A 201 9.94 5.90 11.31
CA LEU A 201 10.98 6.47 12.16
C LEU A 201 11.78 5.39 12.91
N VAL A 202 11.11 4.33 13.37
CA VAL A 202 11.77 3.18 13.99
C VAL A 202 12.64 2.44 12.99
N SER A 203 12.17 2.19 11.77
CA SER A 203 12.97 1.52 10.74
C SER A 203 14.22 2.35 10.43
N VAL A 204 14.09 3.67 10.22
CA VAL A 204 15.21 4.58 9.98
C VAL A 204 16.21 4.57 11.12
N ALA A 205 15.75 4.65 12.37
CA ALA A 205 16.62 4.61 13.54
C ALA A 205 17.42 3.30 13.61
N VAL A 206 16.79 2.16 13.38
CA VAL A 206 17.45 0.84 13.31
C VAL A 206 18.52 0.83 12.20
N GLY A 207 18.20 1.39 11.03
CA GLY A 207 19.13 1.50 9.92
C GLY A 207 20.35 2.37 10.21
N LEU A 208 20.14 3.53 10.84
CA LEU A 208 21.23 4.44 11.24
C LEU A 208 22.14 3.82 12.30
N VAL A 209 21.55 3.14 13.30
CA VAL A 209 22.32 2.36 14.29
C VAL A 209 23.13 1.28 13.58
N GLY A 210 22.54 0.55 12.64
CA GLY A 210 23.25 -0.43 11.82
C GLY A 210 24.41 0.16 11.03
N GLY A 211 24.23 1.36 10.47
CA GLY A 211 25.28 2.14 9.80
C GLY A 211 26.51 2.34 10.69
N ALA A 212 26.33 2.74 11.95
CA ALA A 212 27.43 3.02 12.87
C ALA A 212 28.36 1.82 13.11
N PHE A 213 27.85 0.58 13.03
CA PHE A 213 28.69 -0.62 13.18
C PHE A 213 29.73 -0.77 12.05
N PHE A 214 29.47 -0.22 10.87
CA PHE A 214 30.41 -0.24 9.74
C PHE A 214 31.62 0.69 9.93
N LEU A 215 31.62 1.54 10.96
CA LEU A 215 32.83 2.29 11.35
C LEU A 215 33.95 1.38 11.84
N SER A 216 33.63 0.15 12.24
CA SER A 216 34.61 -0.85 12.63
C SER A 216 35.01 -1.75 11.45
N ALA A 217 36.31 -2.03 11.33
CA ALA A 217 36.85 -2.98 10.35
C ALA A 217 36.65 -4.45 10.75
N LEU A 218 36.21 -4.70 11.99
CA LEU A 218 36.06 -6.07 12.50
C LEU A 218 34.86 -6.77 11.84
N PRO A 219 35.02 -8.01 11.32
CA PRO A 219 33.95 -8.73 10.64
C PRO A 219 32.67 -8.89 11.48
N ALA A 220 32.80 -9.12 12.79
CA ALA A 220 31.66 -9.26 13.69
C ALA A 220 30.78 -7.98 13.75
N TYR A 221 31.42 -6.81 13.77
CA TYR A 221 30.68 -5.53 13.77
C TYR A 221 30.05 -5.26 12.41
N GLN A 222 30.78 -5.48 11.31
CA GLN A 222 30.21 -5.34 9.96
C GLN A 222 28.99 -6.25 9.77
N LEU A 223 29.07 -7.50 10.21
CA LEU A 223 27.94 -8.43 10.14
C LEU A 223 26.74 -7.94 10.98
N ALA A 224 26.98 -7.47 12.22
CA ALA A 224 25.93 -6.88 13.05
C ALA A 224 25.27 -5.67 12.37
N GLY A 225 26.07 -4.78 11.77
CA GLY A 225 25.58 -3.64 10.99
C GLY A 225 24.74 -4.07 9.79
N ALA A 226 25.18 -5.08 9.04
CA ALA A 226 24.46 -5.61 7.89
C ALA A 226 23.13 -6.29 8.29
N LEU A 227 23.11 -7.01 9.41
CA LEU A 227 21.88 -7.62 9.94
C LEU A 227 20.88 -6.55 10.43
N LEU A 228 21.36 -5.48 11.05
CA LEU A 228 20.51 -4.34 11.42
C LEU A 228 19.98 -3.61 10.19
N PHE A 229 20.80 -3.48 9.13
CA PHE A 229 20.36 -2.91 7.86
C PHE A 229 19.30 -3.79 7.17
N LEU A 230 19.46 -5.11 7.21
CA LEU A 230 18.41 -6.05 6.77
C LEU A 230 17.13 -5.92 7.63
N ALA A 231 17.28 -5.80 8.94
CA ALA A 231 16.15 -5.58 9.84
C ALA A 231 15.42 -4.27 9.50
N HIS A 232 16.14 -3.18 9.24
CA HIS A 232 15.57 -1.93 8.74
C HIS A 232 14.72 -2.15 7.49
N SER A 233 15.22 -2.86 6.46
CA SER A 233 14.43 -3.14 5.24
C SER A 233 13.15 -3.94 5.51
N ILE A 234 13.18 -4.91 6.43
CA ILE A 234 12.00 -5.68 6.83
C ILE A 234 10.98 -4.78 7.56
N LEU A 235 11.46 -3.93 8.47
CA LEU A 235 10.64 -3.02 9.27
C LEU A 235 10.03 -1.91 8.42
N ASP A 236 10.78 -1.39 7.47
CA ASP A 236 10.30 -0.45 6.46
C ASP A 236 9.14 -1.04 5.66
N GLY A 237 9.24 -2.31 5.25
CA GLY A 237 8.11 -3.01 4.63
C GLY A 237 6.82 -3.03 5.47
N CYS A 238 6.91 -2.95 6.80
CA CYS A 238 5.75 -2.98 7.71
C CYS A 238 4.97 -1.65 7.72
N ASP A 239 5.60 -0.49 7.49
CA ASP A 239 4.92 0.79 7.58
C ASP A 239 3.86 0.96 6.47
N GLY A 240 4.21 0.58 5.24
CA GLY A 240 3.35 0.68 4.08
C GLY A 240 2.27 -0.40 4.11
N GLU A 241 2.58 -1.57 4.68
CA GLU A 241 1.59 -2.61 4.96
C GLU A 241 0.55 -2.12 5.99
N LEU A 242 1.00 -1.51 7.09
CA LEU A 242 0.13 -0.91 8.10
C LEU A 242 -0.71 0.22 7.53
N ALA A 243 -0.12 1.11 6.72
CA ALA A 243 -0.81 2.21 6.07
C ALA A 243 -1.95 1.70 5.18
N ARG A 244 -1.66 0.69 4.34
CA ARG A 244 -2.65 0.07 3.43
C ARG A 244 -3.73 -0.70 4.19
N LEU A 245 -3.38 -1.44 5.24
CA LEU A 245 -4.37 -2.17 6.05
C LEU A 245 -5.28 -1.25 6.83
N LYS A 246 -4.74 -0.19 7.42
CA LYS A 246 -5.51 0.79 8.19
C LYS A 246 -6.17 1.85 7.31
N LEU A 247 -5.93 1.84 5.99
CA LEU A 247 -6.46 2.80 5.02
C LEU A 247 -6.12 4.26 5.39
N VAL A 248 -4.90 4.48 5.90
CA VAL A 248 -4.37 5.79 6.34
C VAL A 248 -3.12 6.19 5.56
N GLU A 249 -2.98 5.71 4.33
CA GLU A 249 -1.88 6.10 3.44
C GLU A 249 -1.92 7.61 3.21
N SER A 250 -0.75 8.26 3.28
CA SER A 250 -0.65 9.70 3.08
C SER A 250 0.54 10.03 2.19
N ARG A 251 0.43 11.13 1.43
CA ARG A 251 1.55 11.63 0.62
C ARG A 251 2.75 11.99 1.49
N ARG A 252 2.51 12.56 2.68
CA ARG A 252 3.57 12.90 3.64
C ARG A 252 4.31 11.66 4.14
N GLY A 253 3.57 10.62 4.53
CA GLY A 253 4.14 9.34 4.95
C GLY A 253 4.98 8.70 3.83
N ALA A 254 4.47 8.68 2.59
CA ALA A 254 5.23 8.16 1.45
C ALA A 254 6.50 8.96 1.13
N ILE A 255 6.51 10.28 1.35
CA ILE A 255 7.71 11.12 1.22
C ILE A 255 8.70 10.82 2.35
N LEU A 256 8.20 10.68 3.59
CA LEU A 256 9.02 10.37 4.76
C LEU A 256 9.70 9.01 4.64
N ASP A 257 8.95 7.97 4.26
CA ASP A 257 9.43 6.62 3.94
C ASP A 257 10.54 6.68 2.87
N PHE A 258 10.22 7.25 1.70
CA PHE A 258 11.17 7.35 0.59
C PHE A 258 12.50 8.04 0.96
N TRP A 259 12.45 9.20 1.63
CA TRP A 259 13.68 9.91 2.00
C TRP A 259 14.37 9.34 3.22
N GLY A 260 13.62 8.75 4.16
CA GLY A 260 14.14 8.04 5.31
C GLY A 260 15.01 6.86 4.89
N ASP A 261 14.52 6.06 3.95
CA ASP A 261 15.29 4.99 3.32
C ASP A 261 16.58 5.51 2.70
N ASN A 262 16.50 6.53 1.83
CA ASN A 262 17.69 7.07 1.16
C ASN A 262 18.70 7.67 2.14
N LEU A 263 18.24 8.24 3.26
CA LEU A 263 19.09 8.70 4.35
C LEU A 263 19.85 7.55 5.00
N VAL A 264 19.18 6.43 5.30
CA VAL A 264 19.84 5.23 5.85
C VAL A 264 20.89 4.71 4.87
N HIS A 265 20.58 4.61 3.58
CA HIS A 265 21.54 4.17 2.57
C HIS A 265 22.78 5.07 2.55
N ALA A 266 22.58 6.40 2.52
CA ALA A 266 23.68 7.36 2.56
C ALA A 266 24.53 7.22 3.84
N ALA A 267 23.89 7.04 5.00
CA ALA A 267 24.58 6.84 6.27
C ALA A 267 25.41 5.54 6.28
N VAL A 268 24.85 4.43 5.78
CA VAL A 268 25.56 3.13 5.68
C VAL A 268 26.78 3.25 4.77
N PHE A 269 26.62 3.80 3.56
CA PHE A 269 27.76 4.01 2.65
C PHE A 269 28.83 4.93 3.25
N GLY A 270 28.40 6.01 3.92
CA GLY A 270 29.30 6.92 4.62
C GLY A 270 30.08 6.23 5.73
N CYS A 271 29.40 5.42 6.56
CA CYS A 271 30.05 4.69 7.64
C CYS A 271 31.03 3.62 7.12
N ILE A 272 30.70 2.90 6.05
CA ILE A 272 31.63 1.95 5.41
C ILE A 272 32.86 2.69 4.89
N ALA A 273 32.68 3.83 4.19
CA ALA A 273 33.79 4.62 3.65
C ALA A 273 34.70 5.15 4.77
N VAL A 274 34.12 5.72 5.83
CA VAL A 274 34.87 6.22 6.98
C VAL A 274 35.58 5.08 7.71
N GLY A 275 34.89 3.98 8.00
CA GLY A 275 35.49 2.81 8.65
C GLY A 275 36.67 2.24 7.86
N TRP A 276 36.56 2.19 6.53
CA TRP A 276 37.63 1.74 5.66
C TRP A 276 38.83 2.69 5.64
N THR A 277 38.58 4.01 5.59
CA THR A 277 39.62 5.03 5.69
C THR A 277 40.36 4.95 7.03
N LEU A 278 39.65 4.77 8.14
CA LEU A 278 40.26 4.61 9.46
C LEU A 278 41.12 3.34 9.54
N ALA A 279 40.69 2.25 8.89
CA ALA A 279 41.42 0.98 8.90
C ALA A 279 42.69 1.00 8.04
N THR A 280 42.68 1.72 6.93
CA THR A 280 43.79 1.75 5.95
C THR A 280 44.70 2.97 6.08
N GLY A 281 44.24 4.02 6.77
CA GLY A 281 44.90 5.33 6.80
C GLY A 281 44.82 6.09 5.48
N ALA A 282 44.07 5.59 4.49
CA ALA A 282 43.99 6.17 3.16
C ALA A 282 42.69 6.97 2.97
N VAL A 283 42.76 8.10 2.25
CA VAL A 283 41.62 9.03 2.07
C VAL A 283 40.74 8.65 0.86
N TRP A 284 41.27 7.89 -0.11
CA TRP A 284 40.53 7.53 -1.33
C TRP A 284 39.19 6.77 -1.11
N PRO A 285 38.99 5.95 -0.05
CA PRO A 285 37.68 5.35 0.22
C PRO A 285 36.58 6.39 0.48
N LEU A 286 36.92 7.56 1.06
CA LEU A 286 35.97 8.67 1.21
C LEU A 286 35.52 9.23 -0.13
N ALA A 287 36.38 9.21 -1.15
CA ALA A 287 35.99 9.63 -2.50
C ALA A 287 34.97 8.66 -3.09
N LEU A 288 35.16 7.35 -2.92
CA LEU A 288 34.18 6.34 -3.34
C LEU A 288 32.85 6.49 -2.60
N GLY A 289 32.90 6.70 -1.27
CA GLY A 289 31.72 6.98 -0.46
C GLY A 289 30.97 8.22 -0.94
N SER A 290 31.70 9.31 -1.18
CA SER A 290 31.12 10.57 -1.66
C SER A 290 30.46 10.42 -3.02
N VAL A 291 31.11 9.73 -3.97
CA VAL A 291 30.53 9.44 -5.30
C VAL A 291 29.27 8.60 -5.17
N THR A 292 29.30 7.56 -4.32
CA THR A 292 28.16 6.66 -4.10
C THR A 292 26.96 7.42 -3.51
N ILE A 293 27.20 8.23 -2.47
CA ILE A 293 26.16 9.03 -1.82
C ILE A 293 25.60 10.08 -2.77
N ALA A 294 26.46 10.85 -3.45
CA ALA A 294 26.02 11.91 -4.35
C ALA A 294 25.20 11.35 -5.53
N SER A 295 25.66 10.27 -6.15
CA SER A 295 24.93 9.63 -7.25
C SER A 295 23.66 8.92 -6.77
N GLY A 296 23.67 8.31 -5.59
CA GLY A 296 22.48 7.72 -4.95
C GLY A 296 21.40 8.77 -4.66
N LEU A 297 21.77 9.86 -3.98
CA LEU A 297 20.85 10.98 -3.70
C LEU A 297 20.37 11.67 -4.98
N GLY A 298 21.23 11.83 -5.98
CA GLY A 298 20.85 12.35 -7.30
C GLY A 298 19.84 11.45 -8.01
N SER A 299 20.02 10.12 -7.90
CA SER A 299 19.08 9.13 -8.45
C SER A 299 17.75 9.19 -7.72
N ALA A 300 17.79 9.25 -6.39
CA ALA A 300 16.61 9.42 -5.54
C ALA A 300 15.84 10.69 -5.89
N ALA A 301 16.52 11.83 -6.08
CA ALA A 301 15.90 13.09 -6.49
C ALA A 301 15.23 12.98 -7.88
N CYS A 302 15.88 12.29 -8.84
CA CYS A 302 15.31 12.05 -10.16
C CYS A 302 14.04 11.19 -10.09
N VAL A 303 14.08 10.09 -9.32
CA VAL A 303 12.92 9.20 -9.11
C VAL A 303 11.81 9.94 -8.36
N PHE A 304 12.14 10.67 -7.31
CA PHE A 304 11.19 11.46 -6.53
C PHE A 304 10.44 12.46 -7.40
N ARG A 305 11.17 13.23 -8.23
CA ARG A 305 10.56 14.18 -9.15
C ARG A 305 9.60 13.49 -10.12
N ARG A 306 10.00 12.37 -10.70
CA ARG A 306 9.16 11.62 -11.66
C ARG A 306 7.92 11.00 -11.03
N THR A 307 8.04 10.43 -9.84
CA THR A 307 6.95 9.65 -9.23
C THR A 307 6.04 10.53 -8.38
N MET A 308 6.56 11.57 -7.74
CA MET A 308 5.83 12.38 -6.76
C MET A 308 5.44 13.77 -7.25
N LEU A 309 6.11 14.32 -8.27
CA LEU A 309 5.81 15.65 -8.83
C LEU A 309 5.18 15.56 -10.23
N ASP A 310 5.67 14.66 -11.08
CA ASP A 310 5.12 14.47 -12.42
C ASP A 310 3.99 13.41 -12.38
N VAL A 311 2.73 13.85 -12.28
CA VAL A 311 1.56 12.96 -12.49
C VAL A 311 1.42 12.71 -13.99
N VAL A 312 2.23 11.83 -14.56
CA VAL A 312 2.07 11.39 -15.95
C VAL A 312 1.56 9.94 -15.94
N PRO A 313 0.25 9.72 -16.15
CA PRO A 313 -0.28 8.40 -16.40
C PRO A 313 0.07 7.95 -17.82
N GLY A 314 0.65 6.76 -17.94
CA GLY A 314 0.59 5.95 -19.15
C GLY A 314 1.42 6.42 -20.35
N ALA A 315 2.62 5.85 -20.49
CA ALA A 315 3.16 5.47 -21.79
C ALA A 315 3.97 4.18 -21.57
N GLY A 316 3.76 3.18 -22.44
CA GLY A 316 4.14 1.79 -22.24
C GLY A 316 5.54 1.55 -21.65
N ALA A 317 5.66 0.51 -20.83
CA ALA A 317 6.90 0.16 -20.12
C ALA A 317 8.07 0.04 -21.11
N SER A 318 8.90 1.09 -21.14
CA SER A 318 10.12 1.16 -21.94
C SER A 318 11.12 0.13 -21.40
N MET A 319 12.07 -0.30 -22.23
CA MET A 319 13.23 -1.08 -21.78
C MET A 319 13.93 -0.42 -20.58
N THR A 320 13.91 0.92 -20.53
CA THR A 320 14.45 1.71 -19.41
C THR A 320 13.62 1.57 -18.14
N ASP A 321 12.30 1.39 -18.22
CA ASP A 321 11.46 1.14 -17.03
C ASP A 321 11.73 -0.25 -16.47
N ARG A 322 11.94 -1.25 -17.33
CA ARG A 322 12.32 -2.62 -16.91
C ARG A 322 13.72 -2.68 -16.30
N LEU A 323 14.69 -1.97 -16.88
CA LEU A 323 16.05 -1.86 -16.32
C LEU A 323 16.03 -1.10 -15.00
N THR A 324 15.28 -0.01 -14.91
CA THR A 324 15.12 0.74 -13.66
C THR A 324 14.50 -0.16 -12.59
N GLU A 325 13.45 -0.90 -12.94
CA GLU A 325 12.78 -1.85 -12.05
C GLU A 325 13.70 -2.98 -11.59
N ALA A 326 14.54 -3.53 -12.48
CA ALA A 326 15.53 -4.56 -12.15
C ALA A 326 16.65 -4.06 -11.22
N PHE A 327 17.12 -2.81 -11.38
CA PHE A 327 18.14 -2.20 -10.51
C PHE A 327 17.57 -1.64 -9.20
N THR A 328 16.25 -1.48 -9.08
CA THR A 328 15.59 -0.97 -7.86
C THR A 328 15.31 -2.11 -6.84
N HIS A 329 15.61 -3.36 -7.17
CA HIS A 329 15.41 -4.46 -6.25
C HIS A 329 16.36 -4.36 -5.05
N ARG A 330 15.80 -4.36 -3.84
CA ARG A 330 16.52 -4.35 -2.53
C ARG A 330 17.34 -5.64 -2.28
N ASP A 331 17.44 -6.53 -3.25
CA ASP A 331 18.14 -7.81 -3.13
C ASP A 331 19.67 -7.61 -2.90
N PHE A 332 20.22 -6.42 -3.17
CA PHE A 332 21.61 -6.09 -2.84
C PHE A 332 21.89 -6.12 -1.32
N ILE A 333 20.87 -6.00 -0.46
CA ILE A 333 21.04 -6.08 1.01
C ILE A 333 21.65 -7.43 1.40
N TYR A 334 21.28 -8.52 0.73
CA TYR A 334 21.84 -9.84 1.00
C TYR A 334 23.31 -9.93 0.58
N LEU A 335 23.71 -9.22 -0.48
CA LEU A 335 25.12 -9.09 -0.87
C LEU A 335 25.91 -8.35 0.23
N VAL A 336 25.34 -7.30 0.81
CA VAL A 336 25.95 -6.61 1.97
C VAL A 336 26.16 -7.57 3.13
N VAL A 337 25.14 -8.38 3.48
CA VAL A 337 25.23 -9.36 4.58
C VAL A 337 26.34 -10.38 4.32
N VAL A 338 26.40 -10.96 3.12
CA VAL A 338 27.43 -11.96 2.77
C VAL A 338 28.83 -11.34 2.79
N LEU A 339 29.03 -10.18 2.18
CA LEU A 339 30.32 -9.51 2.16
C LEU A 339 30.76 -9.07 3.57
N SER A 340 29.83 -8.59 4.38
CA SER A 340 30.08 -8.18 5.77
C SER A 340 30.44 -9.35 6.67
N ALA A 341 29.86 -10.54 6.43
CA ALA A 341 30.22 -11.76 7.16
C ALA A 341 31.69 -12.14 6.99
N VAL A 342 32.29 -11.82 5.84
CA VAL A 342 33.72 -12.06 5.54
C VAL A 342 34.58 -10.84 5.88
N GLY A 343 34.00 -9.76 6.44
CA GLY A 343 34.71 -8.51 6.73
C GLY A 343 35.07 -7.69 5.48
N ARG A 344 34.38 -7.92 4.37
CA ARG A 344 34.64 -7.33 3.05
C ARG A 344 33.54 -6.34 2.63
N ALA A 345 32.96 -5.59 3.58
CA ALA A 345 31.99 -4.54 3.27
C ALA A 345 32.57 -3.44 2.35
N ASP A 346 33.89 -3.31 2.31
CA ASP A 346 34.62 -2.45 1.38
C ASP A 346 34.39 -2.82 -0.09
N VAL A 347 34.34 -4.11 -0.42
CA VAL A 347 34.02 -4.60 -1.78
C VAL A 347 32.63 -4.14 -2.20
N PHE A 348 31.67 -4.14 -1.28
CA PHE A 348 30.32 -3.64 -1.56
C PHE A 348 30.35 -2.15 -1.92
N LEU A 349 31.13 -1.34 -1.18
CA LEU A 349 31.27 0.09 -1.49
C LEU A 349 31.89 0.32 -2.87
N VAL A 350 32.89 -0.47 -3.27
CA VAL A 350 33.48 -0.38 -4.62
C VAL A 350 32.42 -0.67 -5.68
N LEU A 351 31.67 -1.76 -5.54
CA LEU A 351 30.60 -2.12 -6.46
C LEU A 351 29.51 -1.03 -6.52
N ALA A 352 29.10 -0.50 -5.38
CA ALA A 352 28.12 0.57 -5.28
C ALA A 352 28.62 1.85 -5.95
N SER A 353 29.89 2.21 -5.76
CA SER A 353 30.50 3.42 -6.36
C SER A 353 30.54 3.39 -7.89
N ILE A 354 30.48 2.21 -8.50
CA ILE A 354 30.38 2.03 -9.95
C ILE A 354 28.90 1.96 -10.37
N GLY A 355 28.08 1.22 -9.62
CA GLY A 355 26.67 0.99 -9.96
C GLY A 355 25.80 2.24 -9.85
N THR A 356 25.93 3.03 -8.78
CA THR A 356 25.05 4.18 -8.53
C THR A 356 25.24 5.33 -9.52
N PRO A 357 26.45 5.69 -9.99
CA PRO A 357 26.60 6.67 -11.06
C PRO A 357 26.06 6.18 -12.40
N ILE A 358 26.27 4.91 -12.76
CA ILE A 358 25.71 4.32 -13.98
C ILE A 358 24.18 4.43 -13.95
N PHE A 359 23.56 4.07 -12.82
CA PHE A 359 22.12 4.18 -12.65
C PHE A 359 21.62 5.62 -12.78
N LEU A 360 22.30 6.59 -12.16
CA LEU A 360 21.97 8.01 -12.31
C LEU A 360 22.03 8.45 -13.78
N LEU A 361 23.10 8.10 -14.49
CA LEU A 361 23.26 8.43 -15.91
C LEU A 361 22.16 7.82 -16.77
N LEU A 362 21.79 6.56 -16.52
CA LEU A 362 20.67 5.90 -17.19
C LEU A 362 19.34 6.62 -16.91
N LEU A 363 19.09 7.02 -15.67
CA LEU A 363 17.92 7.80 -15.32
C LEU A 363 17.91 9.13 -16.08
N LEU A 364 18.99 9.90 -16.05
CA LEU A 364 19.09 11.19 -16.76
C LEU A 364 18.89 11.02 -18.26
N TRP A 365 19.53 10.03 -18.87
CA TRP A 365 19.37 9.70 -20.28
C TRP A 365 17.93 9.35 -20.65
N ALA A 366 17.28 8.48 -19.87
CA ALA A 366 15.87 8.13 -20.07
C ALA A 366 14.93 9.33 -19.90
N GLY A 367 15.32 10.31 -19.07
CA GLY A 367 14.58 11.56 -18.90
C GLY A 367 14.75 12.52 -20.07
N ALA A 368 15.96 12.60 -20.64
CA ALA A 368 16.26 13.43 -21.79
C ALA A 368 15.59 12.88 -23.07
N ALA A 369 15.68 11.57 -23.31
CA ALA A 369 15.08 10.92 -24.48
C ALA A 369 13.57 11.13 -24.56
N ARG A 370 12.85 11.11 -23.43
CA ARG A 370 11.40 11.38 -23.38
C ARG A 370 11.00 12.85 -23.58
N ARG A 371 11.92 13.81 -23.44
CA ARG A 371 11.65 15.22 -23.74
C ARG A 371 11.80 15.56 -25.22
N GLN A 372 12.45 14.67 -25.99
CA GLN A 372 12.71 14.84 -27.42
C GLN A 372 11.70 14.10 -28.31
N ALA A 373 10.99 13.11 -27.75
CA ALA A 373 9.81 12.47 -28.33
C ALA A 373 8.55 13.24 -27.92
#